data_AF-A0A8T4PUZ1-F1
#
_entry.id   AF-A0A8T4PUZ1-F1
#
_cell.length_a   1.000
_cell.length_b   1.000
_cell.length_c   1.000
_cell.angle_alpha   90.00
_cell.angle_beta   90.00
_cell.angle_gamma   90.00
#
_symmetry.space_group_name_H-M   'P 1'
#
loop_
_entity.id
_entity.type
_entity.pdbx_description
1 polymer ?
#
loop_
_entity_poly.entity_id
_entity_poly.type
_entity_poly.pdbx_seq_one_letter_code
_entity_poly.pdbx_strand_id
1 'polypeptide(L)' 'MVSNKSIFVRVTKNQHERIKNNAEAKGFKSVSAYVRSLTLEHDLSFERKFNELYTKVIAGELKGKNPNLAESSE' A
#
# COMPACT_ATOMS: atom_id res chain seq x y z
N MET A 1 15.41 4.95 -15.65
CA MET A 1 14.31 5.86 -16.06
C MET A 1 13.09 5.53 -15.23
N VAL A 2 12.51 6.48 -14.50
CA VAL A 2 11.26 6.24 -13.74
C VAL A 2 10.10 6.26 -14.72
N SER A 3 9.27 5.21 -14.74
CA SER A 3 8.06 5.18 -15.55
C SER A 3 7.02 6.10 -14.92
N ASN A 4 6.75 7.23 -15.56
CA ASN A 4 5.68 8.12 -15.14
C ASN A 4 4.33 7.48 -15.47
N LYS A 5 3.49 7.28 -14.47
CA LYS A 5 2.11 6.78 -14.62
C LYS A 5 1.12 7.87 -14.23
N SER A 6 0.09 8.05 -15.04
CA SER A 6 -1.01 8.98 -14.78
C SER A 6 -2.28 8.22 -14.50
N ILE A 7 -3.06 8.68 -13.53
CA ILE A 7 -4.36 8.12 -13.17
C ILE A 7 -5.41 9.20 -13.42
N PHE A 8 -6.44 8.86 -14.19
CA PHE A 8 -7.58 9.74 -14.45
C PHE A 8 -8.79 9.22 -13.69
N VAL A 9 -9.40 10.07 -12.87
CA VAL A 9 -10.61 9.75 -12.11
C VAL A 9 -11.70 10.71 -12.54
N ARG A 10 -12.84 10.19 -12.97
CA ARG A 10 -14.03 10.99 -13.28
C ARG A 10 -14.85 11.15 -12.01
N VAL A 11 -15.21 12.38 -11.70
CA VAL A 11 -16.03 12.73 -10.53
C VAL A 11 -17.11 13.71 -10.95
N THR A 12 -18.20 13.75 -10.20
CA THR A 12 -19.22 14.79 -10.38
C THR A 12 -18.70 16.14 -9.89
N LYS A 13 -19.37 17.23 -10.29
CA LYS A 13 -19.03 18.58 -9.83
C LYS A 13 -19.01 18.68 -8.30
N ASN A 14 -20.05 18.18 -7.64
CA ASN A 14 -20.15 18.21 -6.17
C ASN A 14 -19.04 17.40 -5.49
N GLN A 15 -18.66 16.25 -6.07
CA GLN A 15 -17.53 15.47 -5.56
C GLN A 15 -16.20 16.22 -5.74
N HIS A 16 -16.00 16.86 -6.89
CA HIS A 16 -14.81 17.66 -7.14
C HIS A 16 -14.67 18.81 -6.13
N GLU A 17 -15.75 19.55 -5.87
CA GLU A 17 -15.76 20.64 -4.87
C GLU A 17 -15.44 20.12 -3.47
N ARG A 18 -16.03 18.98 -3.07
CA ARG A 18 -15.70 18.34 -1.78
C ARG A 18 -14.24 17.94 -1.69
N ILE A 19 -13.67 17.36 -2.75
CA ILE A 19 -12.26 16.96 -2.79
C ILE A 19 -11.37 18.20 -2.65
N LYS A 20 -11.70 19.28 -3.37
CA LYS A 20 -10.96 20.54 -3.31
C LYS A 20 -11.00 21.16 -1.92
N ASN A 21 -12.19 21.30 -1.33
CA ASN A 21 -12.35 21.88 0.01
C ASN A 21 -11.60 21.07 1.07
N ASN A 22 -11.64 19.73 0.97
CA ASN A 22 -10.89 18.86 1.88
C ASN A 22 -9.37 18.98 1.71
N ALA A 23 -8.89 19.13 0.46
CA ALA A 23 -7.48 19.35 0.19
C ALA A 23 -6.99 20.66 0.82
N GLU A 24 -7.74 21.74 0.63
CA GLU A 24 -7.44 23.07 1.19
C GLU A 24 -7.49 23.07 2.72
N ALA A 25 -8.53 22.48 3.32
CA ALA A 25 -8.68 22.38 4.77
C ALA A 25 -7.52 21.61 5.45
N LYS A 26 -6.94 20.63 4.74
CA LYS A 26 -5.78 19.86 5.20
C LYS A 26 -4.43 20.47 4.80
N GLY A 27 -4.42 21.65 4.16
CA GLY A 27 -3.20 22.38 3.81
C GLY A 27 -2.45 21.84 2.59
N PHE A 28 -3.10 21.03 1.74
CA PHE A 28 -2.46 20.53 0.52
C PHE A 28 -2.39 21.60 -0.56
N LYS A 29 -1.22 21.70 -1.22
CA LYS A 29 -0.98 22.65 -2.32
C LYS A 29 -1.75 22.33 -3.60
N SER A 30 -2.20 21.09 -3.77
CA SER A 30 -2.98 20.68 -4.94
C SER A 30 -3.88 19.50 -4.63
N VAL A 31 -4.99 19.40 -5.38
CA VAL A 31 -5.89 18.25 -5.33
C VAL A 31 -5.16 16.94 -5.62
N SER A 32 -4.23 16.94 -6.58
CA SER A 32 -3.45 15.75 -6.93
C SER A 32 -2.54 15.28 -5.80
N ALA A 33 -1.95 16.20 -5.03
CA ALA A 33 -1.15 15.86 -3.85
C ALA A 33 -2.02 15.23 -2.76
N TYR A 34 -3.22 15.79 -2.54
CA TYR A 34 -4.18 15.27 -1.58
C TYR A 34 -4.69 13.87 -1.96
N VAL A 35 -5.12 13.67 -3.21
CA VAL A 35 -5.60 12.36 -3.68
C VAL A 35 -4.49 11.31 -3.60
N ARG A 36 -3.23 11.70 -3.88
CA ARG A 36 -2.08 10.81 -3.75
C ARG A 36 -1.83 10.42 -2.29
N SER A 37 -1.91 11.35 -1.35
CA SER A 37 -1.72 11.04 0.07
C SER A 37 -2.81 10.07 0.55
N LEU A 38 -4.08 10.31 0.21
CA LEU A 38 -5.18 9.40 0.55
C LEU A 38 -4.97 8.00 -0.05
N THR A 39 -4.51 7.92 -1.30
CA THR A 39 -4.29 6.63 -1.96
C THR A 39 -3.14 5.86 -1.31
N LEU A 40 -2.12 6.56 -0.80
CA LEU A 40 -0.99 5.95 -0.09
C LEU A 40 -1.34 5.60 1.37
N GLU A 41 -2.11 6.45 2.06
CA GLU A 41 -2.63 6.20 3.41
C GLU A 41 -3.55 4.98 3.44
N HIS A 42 -4.38 4.83 2.41
CA HIS A 42 -5.29 3.69 2.25
C HIS A 42 -4.75 2.66 1.25
N ASP A 43 -3.43 2.55 1.08
CA ASP A 43 -2.85 1.54 0.21
C ASP A 43 -3.06 0.15 0.82
N LEU A 44 -4.20 -0.45 0.48
CA LEU A 44 -4.60 -1.81 0.80
C LEU A 44 -3.53 -2.82 0.35
N SER A 45 -2.62 -2.45 -0.56
CA SER A 45 -1.50 -3.31 -0.95
C SER A 45 -0.51 -3.49 0.21
N PHE A 46 -0.27 -2.45 1.01
CA PHE A 46 0.57 -2.54 2.20
C PHE A 46 -0.16 -3.32 3.30
N GLU A 47 -1.41 -2.98 3.61
CA GLU A 47 -2.19 -3.71 4.61
C GLU A 47 -2.35 -5.19 4.25
N ARG A 48 -2.60 -5.51 2.97
CA ARG A 48 -2.70 -6.88 2.49
C ARG A 48 -1.36 -7.61 2.57
N LYS A 49 -0.25 -6.99 2.13
CA LYS A 49 1.09 -7.59 2.26
C LYS A 49 1.51 -7.76 3.72
N PHE A 50 1.18 -6.80 4.58
CA PHE A 50 1.43 -6.86 6.01
C PHE A 50 0.64 -8.00 6.65
N ASN A 51 -0.66 -8.13 6.35
CA ASN A 51 -1.49 -9.23 6.82
C ASN A 51 -1.00 -10.58 6.30
N GLU A 52 -0.59 -10.68 5.03
CA GLU A 52 0.03 -11.90 4.47
C GLU A 52 1.33 -12.26 5.21
N LEU A 53 2.21 -11.29 5.49
CA LEU A 53 3.47 -11.50 6.21
C LEU A 53 3.22 -11.90 7.68
N TYR A 54 2.34 -11.17 8.36
CA TYR A 54 1.96 -11.40 9.75
C TYR A 54 1.35 -12.79 9.92
N THR A 55 0.46 -13.19 9.01
CA THR A 55 -0.13 -14.54 8.99
C THR A 55 0.96 -15.60 8.84
N LYS A 56 1.93 -15.43 7.94
CA LYS A 56 3.04 -16.39 7.76
C LYS A 56 3.96 -16.51 8.97
N VAL A 57 4.21 -15.40 9.67
CA VAL A 57 5.03 -15.36 10.90
C VAL A 57 4.31 -16.05 12.05
N ILE A 58 3.02 -15.74 12.27
CA ILE A 58 2.21 -16.33 13.35
C ILE A 58 1.86 -17.79 13.07
N ALA A 59 1.57 -18.15 11.80
CA ALA A 59 1.30 -19.53 11.39
C ALA A 59 2.54 -20.43 11.42
N GLY A 60 3.73 -19.88 11.71
CA GLY A 60 4.97 -20.67 11.86
C GLY A 60 5.53 -21.23 10.55
N GLU A 61 5.03 -20.81 9.38
CA GLU A 61 5.46 -21.30 8.06
C GLU A 61 6.89 -20.88 7.68
N LEU A 62 7.53 -20.00 8.46
CA LEU A 62 8.96 -19.69 8.35
C LEU A 62 9.87 -20.63 9.16
N LYS A 63 9.34 -21.72 9.74
CA LYS A 63 10.16 -22.82 10.28
C LYS A 63 10.37 -23.88 9.20
N GLY A 64 11.51 -23.84 8.52
CA GLY A 64 11.98 -25.01 7.77
C GLY A 64 12.73 -24.71 6.48
N LYS A 65 13.89 -24.05 6.57
CA LYS A 65 14.99 -24.30 5.63
C LYS A 65 16.33 -24.02 6.32
N ASN A 66 16.67 -24.87 7.29
CA ASN A 66 18.07 -25.09 7.66
C ASN A 66 18.58 -26.23 6.77
N PRO A 67 19.42 -25.97 5.75
CA PRO A 67 19.90 -27.00 4.83
C PRO A 67 20.98 -27.96 5.41
N ASN A 68 21.39 -27.81 6.68
CA ASN A 68 22.58 -28.47 7.22
C ASN A 68 22.30 -29.68 8.14
N LEU A 69 21.27 -30.49 7.89
CA LEU A 69 20.95 -31.67 8.72
C LEU A 69 20.59 -32.91 7.90
N ALA A 70 21.17 -33.08 6.71
CA ALA A 70 20.94 -34.25 5.84
C ALA A 70 22.18 -35.12 5.58
N GLU A 71 23.31 -34.86 6.23
CA GLU A 71 24.52 -35.69 6.13
C GLU A 71 24.99 -36.11 7.52
N SER A 72 24.31 -37.08 8.14
CA SER A 72 24.85 -37.90 9.23
C SER A 72 23.87 -39.04 9.52
N SER A 73 23.79 -40.01 8.62
CA SER A 73 23.35 -41.37 8.96
C SER A 73 24.11 -42.30 8.01
N GLU A 74 25.26 -42.76 8.50
CA GLU A 74 25.93 -43.98 8.07
C GLU A 74 25.05 -45.21 8.32
#